data_AF-A0A7K3YF55-F1
#
_entry.id   AF-A0A7K3YF55-F1
#
_cell.length_a   1.000
_cell.length_b   1.000
_cell.length_c   1.000
_cell.angle_alpha   90.00
_cell.angle_beta   90.00
_cell.angle_gamma   90.00
#
_symmetry.space_group_name_H-M   'P 1'
#
loop_
_entity.id
_entity.type
_entity.pdbx_description
1 polymer ?
#
loop_
_entity_poly.entity_id
_entity_poly.type
_entity_poly.pdbx_seq_one_letter_code
_entity_poly.pdbx_strand_id
1 'polypeptide(L)'
;EVIEVPVREFINWERTKRALTDISNMEVRRVMSSPVIAIGEDSDISDAASLMLREGIARLPVLRGGKLVGIVTRADIVHGLGASSGREES
;
A
#
# COMPACT_ATOMS: atom_id res chain seq x y z
N GLU A 1 -9.31 -26.73 25.22
CA GLU A 1 -8.72 -27.57 24.15
C GLU A 1 -7.22 -27.33 24.11
N VAL A 2 -6.43 -28.40 24.03
CA VAL A 2 -5.00 -28.31 23.77
C VAL A 2 -4.87 -28.09 22.27
N ILE A 3 -4.38 -26.91 21.86
CA ILE A 3 -4.03 -26.68 20.46
C ILE A 3 -2.72 -27.42 20.22
N GLU A 4 -2.79 -28.61 19.62
CA GLU A 4 -1.60 -29.29 19.13
C GLU A 4 -1.06 -28.51 17.93
N VAL A 5 0.03 -27.78 18.16
CA VAL A 5 0.78 -27.09 17.11
C VAL A 5 1.82 -28.07 16.56
N PRO A 6 1.78 -28.44 15.27
CA PRO A 6 2.79 -29.29 14.67
C PRO A 6 4.20 -28.72 14.89
N VAL A 7 5.18 -29.57 15.22
CA VAL A 7 6.57 -29.15 15.51
C VAL A 7 7.19 -28.29 14.39
N ARG A 8 6.74 -28.45 13.14
CA ARG A 8 7.14 -27.60 11.99
C ARG A 8 6.69 -26.14 12.13
N GLU A 9 5.50 -25.88 12.68
CA GLU A 9 5.03 -24.53 13.02
C GLU A 9 5.79 -23.97 14.21
N PHE A 10 6.14 -24.82 15.18
CA PHE A 10 6.94 -24.41 16.35
C PHE A 10 8.37 -23.97 15.96
N ILE A 11 9.01 -24.67 15.02
CA ILE A 11 10.33 -24.30 14.46
C ILE A 11 10.25 -23.00 13.63
N ASN A 12 9.10 -22.71 13.01
CA ASN A 12 8.87 -21.45 12.31
C ASN A 12 8.70 -20.29 13.30
N TRP A 13 7.99 -20.52 14.41
CA TRP A 13 7.65 -19.52 15.42
C TRP A 13 8.86 -18.82 16.05
N GLU A 14 9.94 -19.53 16.35
CA GLU A 14 11.16 -18.92 16.90
C GLU A 14 11.90 -18.03 15.89
N ARG A 15 11.86 -18.38 14.60
CA ARG A 15 12.38 -17.51 13.53
C ARG A 15 11.50 -16.29 13.31
N THR A 16 10.18 -16.48 13.33
CA THR A 16 9.22 -15.37 13.24
C THR A 16 9.38 -14.41 14.41
N LYS A 17 9.53 -14.89 15.66
CA LYS A 17 9.79 -14.04 16.84
C LYS A 17 11.07 -13.22 16.69
N ARG A 18 12.17 -13.84 16.24
CA ARG A 18 13.44 -13.13 16.01
C ARG A 18 13.29 -12.07 14.93
N ALA A 19 12.72 -12.42 13.79
CA ALA A 19 12.46 -11.47 12.71
C ALA A 19 11.56 -10.30 13.17
N LEU A 20 10.52 -10.56 13.95
CA LEU A 20 9.65 -9.52 14.51
C LEU A 20 10.39 -8.61 15.50
N THR A 21 11.25 -9.18 16.34
CA THR A 21 12.08 -8.42 17.30
C THR A 21 13.09 -7.54 16.57
N ASP A 22 13.72 -8.06 15.51
CA ASP A 22 14.70 -7.34 14.72
C ASP A 22 14.06 -6.22 13.88
N ILE A 23 12.87 -6.46 13.31
CA ILE A 23 12.08 -5.44 12.59
C ILE A 23 11.74 -4.27 13.52
N SER A 24 11.37 -4.55 14.78
CA SER A 24 11.03 -3.51 15.76
C SER A 24 12.20 -2.59 16.10
N ASN A 25 13.44 -3.06 15.99
CA ASN A 25 14.65 -2.29 16.31
C ASN A 25 15.31 -1.67 15.07
N MET A 26 14.80 -1.92 13.87
CA MET A 26 15.36 -1.39 12.64
C MET A 26 14.81 0.01 12.33
N GLU A 27 15.70 0.96 12.03
CA GLU A 27 15.26 2.29 11.60
C GLU A 27 14.51 2.23 10.26
N VAL A 28 13.34 2.88 10.17
CA VAL A 28 12.50 2.93 8.96
C VAL A 28 13.28 3.40 7.73
N ARG A 29 14.20 4.36 7.89
CA ARG A 29 15.03 4.88 6.78
C ARG A 29 15.88 3.82 6.09
N ARG A 30 16.15 2.68 6.75
CA ARG A 30 16.96 1.59 6.18
C ARG A 30 16.16 0.68 5.25
N VAL A 31 14.83 0.74 5.32
CA VAL A 31 13.92 -0.12 4.55
C VAL A 31 13.00 0.65 3.61
N MET A 32 12.84 1.96 3.81
CA MET A 32 12.01 2.79 2.94
C MET A 32 12.67 3.02 1.56
N SER A 33 11.85 3.19 0.53
CA SER A 33 12.30 3.68 -0.77
C SER A 33 12.24 5.21 -0.82
N SER A 34 13.28 5.83 -1.37
CA SER A 34 13.38 7.28 -1.56
C SER A 34 14.12 7.59 -2.88
N PRO A 35 13.71 8.58 -3.69
CA PRO A 35 12.54 9.44 -3.48
C PRO A 35 11.23 8.67 -3.66
N VAL A 36 10.17 9.11 -2.96
CA VAL A 36 8.85 8.52 -3.09
C VAL A 36 8.21 8.94 -4.41
N ILE A 37 7.61 7.98 -5.11
CA ILE A 37 6.74 8.27 -6.26
C ILE A 37 5.39 8.70 -5.69
N ALA A 38 5.00 9.93 -6.00
CA ALA A 38 3.77 10.55 -5.49
C ALA A 38 3.05 11.32 -6.61
N ILE A 39 1.81 11.68 -6.35
CA ILE A 39 0.96 12.43 -7.29
C ILE A 39 0.42 13.69 -6.63
N GLY A 40 0.12 14.71 -7.44
CA GLY A 40 -0.54 15.93 -6.99
C GLY A 40 -2.00 15.67 -6.65
N GLU A 41 -2.56 16.45 -5.74
CA GLU A 41 -3.98 16.34 -5.38
C GLU A 41 -4.95 16.76 -6.48
N ASP A 42 -4.52 17.67 -7.37
CA ASP A 42 -5.31 18.18 -8.48
C ASP A 42 -5.10 17.34 -9.76
N SER A 43 -4.35 16.23 -9.66
CA SER A 43 -4.11 15.33 -10.79
C SER A 43 -5.31 14.44 -11.09
N ASP A 44 -5.52 14.14 -12.36
CA ASP A 44 -6.63 13.27 -12.77
C ASP A 44 -6.42 11.82 -12.34
N ILE A 45 -7.52 11.12 -12.14
CA ILE A 45 -7.50 9.70 -11.75
C ILE A 45 -6.85 8.81 -12.84
N SER A 46 -6.94 9.22 -14.11
CA SER A 46 -6.26 8.56 -15.24
C SER A 46 -4.74 8.68 -15.16
N ASP A 47 -4.24 9.82 -14.67
CA ASP A 47 -2.81 10.02 -14.46
C ASP A 47 -2.30 9.15 -13.31
N ALA A 48 -3.09 9.07 -12.23
CA ALA A 48 -2.81 8.15 -11.12
C ALA A 48 -2.72 6.70 -11.60
N ALA A 49 -3.70 6.24 -12.40
CA ALA A 49 -3.71 4.90 -12.97
C ALA A 49 -2.49 4.64 -13.87
N SER A 50 -2.18 5.59 -14.76
CA SER A 50 -1.06 5.49 -15.69
C SER A 50 0.29 5.45 -14.96
N LEU A 51 0.45 6.27 -13.91
CA LEU A 51 1.64 6.26 -13.05
C LEU A 51 1.78 4.93 -12.31
N MET A 52 0.69 4.40 -11.72
CA MET A 52 0.70 3.09 -11.07
C MET A 52 1.12 1.96 -12.01
N LEU A 53 0.63 1.96 -13.24
CA LEU A 53 0.97 0.95 -14.25
C LEU A 53 2.44 1.07 -14.68
N ARG A 54 2.89 2.28 -14.99
CA ARG A 54 4.26 2.54 -15.45
C ARG A 54 5.30 2.15 -14.41
N GLU A 55 5.07 2.51 -13.16
CA GLU A 55 6.02 2.29 -12.07
C GLU A 55 5.83 0.92 -11.38
N GLY A 56 4.83 0.14 -11.78
CA GLY A 56 4.55 -1.17 -11.21
C GLY A 56 4.08 -1.14 -9.74
N ILE A 57 3.48 -0.02 -9.30
CA ILE A 57 3.04 0.20 -7.91
C ILE A 57 1.52 0.13 -7.79
N ALA A 58 1.03 -0.19 -6.59
CA ALA A 58 -0.40 -0.35 -6.32
C ALA A 58 -1.02 0.80 -5.51
N ARG A 59 -0.18 1.72 -5.01
CA ARG A 59 -0.56 2.79 -4.10
C ARG A 59 0.26 4.03 -4.42
N LEU A 60 -0.38 5.19 -4.34
CA LEU A 60 0.25 6.48 -4.54
C LEU A 60 -0.07 7.39 -3.36
N PRO A 61 0.95 7.96 -2.70
CA PRO A 61 0.77 9.11 -1.83
C PRO A 61 0.33 10.34 -2.65
N VAL A 62 -0.61 11.11 -2.11
CA VAL A 62 -1.11 12.35 -2.70
C VAL A 62 -0.53 13.53 -1.95
N LEU A 63 0.10 14.47 -2.66
CA LEU A 63 0.79 15.63 -2.07
C LEU A 63 0.13 16.97 -2.46
N ARG A 64 0.02 17.89 -1.48
CA ARG A 64 -0.31 19.31 -1.65
C ARG A 64 0.86 20.15 -1.18
N GLY A 65 1.52 20.87 -2.09
CA GLY A 65 2.67 21.72 -1.73
C GLY A 65 3.77 20.99 -0.96
N GLY A 66 4.06 19.73 -1.34
CA GLY A 66 5.03 18.87 -0.67
C GLY A 66 4.56 18.20 0.63
N LYS A 67 3.34 18.46 1.09
CA LYS A 67 2.74 17.80 2.26
C LYS A 67 1.88 16.62 1.84
N LEU A 68 1.99 15.51 2.56
CA LEU A 68 1.11 14.35 2.39
C LEU A 68 -0.32 14.70 2.84
N VAL A 69 -1.29 14.57 1.94
CA VAL A 69 -2.71 14.85 2.20
C VAL A 69 -3.62 13.64 2.03
N GLY A 70 -3.12 12.57 1.41
CA GLY A 70 -3.92 11.36 1.23
C GLY A 70 -3.15 10.22 0.56
N ILE A 71 -3.84 9.12 0.34
CA ILE A 71 -3.35 7.94 -0.39
C ILE A 71 -4.46 7.49 -1.32
N VAL A 72 -4.10 7.18 -2.57
CA VAL A 72 -4.98 6.49 -3.52
C VAL A 72 -4.39 5.13 -3.84
N THR A 73 -5.25 4.11 -3.86
CA THR A 73 -4.90 2.74 -4.20
C THR A 73 -5.55 2.33 -5.51
N ARG A 74 -5.03 1.27 -6.11
CA ARG A 74 -5.64 0.66 -7.30
C ARG A 74 -7.10 0.23 -7.05
N ALA A 75 -7.43 -0.18 -5.82
CA ALA A 75 -8.80 -0.56 -5.46
C ALA A 75 -9.72 0.67 -5.50
N ASP A 76 -9.27 1.82 -5.02
CA ASP A 76 -10.06 3.07 -5.05
C ASP A 76 -10.41 3.48 -6.49
N ILE A 77 -9.46 3.31 -7.43
CA ILE A 77 -9.69 3.57 -8.86
C ILE A 77 -10.79 2.66 -9.41
N VAL A 78 -10.72 1.35 -9.14
CA VAL A 78 -11.72 0.38 -9.60
C VAL A 78 -13.09 0.67 -8.99
N HIS A 79 -13.15 0.99 -7.70
CA HIS A 79 -14.40 1.36 -7.03
C HIS A 79 -14.99 2.66 -7.56
N GLY A 80 -14.15 3.67 -7.84
CA GLY A 80 -14.58 4.94 -8.42
C GLY A 80 -15.23 4.77 -9.80
N LEU A 81 -14.65 3.92 -10.66
CA LEU A 81 -15.22 3.61 -11.98
C LEU A 81 -16.57 2.90 -11.89
N GLY A 82 -16.75 2.00 -10.92
CA GLY A 82 -18.02 1.30 -10.69
C GLY A 82 -19.13 2.21 -10.14
N ALA A 83 -18.78 3.35 -9.54
CA ALA A 83 -19.74 4.32 -9.03
C ALA A 83 -20.17 5.37 -10.07
N SER A 84 -19.40 5.56 -11.15
CA SER A 84 -19.70 6.50 -12.24
C SER A 84 -20.58 5.89 -13.34
N SER A 85 -20.58 4.57 -13.51
CA SER A 85 -21.36 3.87 -14.56
C SER A 85 -22.87 3.75 -14.27
N GLY A 86 -23.37 4.32 -13.15
CA GLY A 86 -24.79 4.32 -12.78
C GLY A 86 -25.48 5.69 -12.82
N ARG A 87 -24.86 6.73 -13.41
CA ARG A 87 -25.41 8.10 -13.42
C ARG A 87 -25.70 8.69 -14.82
N GLU A 88 -25.59 7.90 -15.87
CA GLU A 88 -25.92 8.32 -17.25
C GLU A 88 -27.18 7.60 -17.77
N GLU A 89 -28.28 7.64 -17.02
CA GLU A 89 -29.63 7.37 -17.54
C GLU A 89 -30.64 8.28 -16.79
N SER A 90 -30.79 9.52 -17.24
CA SER A 90 -31.93 10.41 -16.96
C SER A 90 -31.99 11.56 -17.97
#